data_AF-A0A7S3HFI6-F1
#
_entry.id   AF-A0A7S3HFI6-F1
#
_cell.length_a   1.000
_cell.length_b   1.000
_cell.length_c   1.000
_cell.angle_alpha   90.00
_cell.angle_beta   90.00
_cell.angle_gamma   90.00
#
_symmetry.space_group_name_H-M   'P 1'
#
loop_
_entity.id
_entity.type
_entity.pdbx_description
1 polymer ?
#
loop_
_entity_poly.entity_id
_entity_poly.type
_entity_poly.pdbx_seq_one_letter_code
_entity_poly.pdbx_strand_id
1 'polypeptide(L)'
;GCHAGDGTLSAMGALKERQGSTVISTEENKKWLEATKRVVGHATTGMDIKFLPFSFGADEDLDLLLDTLQTKHGITHFDSVIFDHDEHLFLTHLKIVVGRGFLRPGSTVYVDNVKRKGKQLRKYMEFVNTKARKGFETEIRHIRKPYPD
;
A
#
# COMPACT_ATOMS: atom_id res chain seq x y z
N GLY A 1 1.95 -1.75 6.34
CA GLY A 1 2.99 -2.41 7.13
C GLY A 1 4.06 -2.80 6.16
N CYS A 2 5.26 -2.27 6.31
CA CYS A 2 6.40 -2.73 5.52
C CYS A 2 7.33 -3.65 6.30
N HIS A 3 7.11 -3.83 7.62
CA HIS A 3 7.95 -4.65 8.47
C HIS A 3 9.44 -4.33 8.26
N ALA A 4 10.26 -5.31 7.86
CA ALA A 4 11.68 -5.09 7.59
C ALA A 4 11.99 -4.74 6.12
N GLY A 5 10.97 -4.62 5.26
CA GLY A 5 11.06 -4.06 3.93
C GLY A 5 10.94 -5.06 2.78
N ASP A 6 10.57 -6.32 3.04
CA ASP A 6 10.43 -7.38 2.03
C ASP A 6 9.40 -7.04 0.95
N GLY A 7 8.20 -6.61 1.34
CA GLY A 7 7.17 -6.13 0.41
C GLY A 7 7.61 -4.86 -0.33
N THR A 8 8.30 -3.95 0.36
CA THR A 8 8.86 -2.73 -0.24
C THR A 8 9.90 -3.06 -1.32
N LEU A 9 10.82 -3.98 -1.03
CA LEU A 9 11.83 -4.43 -1.99
C LEU A 9 11.21 -5.13 -3.20
N SER A 10 10.19 -5.96 -2.97
CA SER A 10 9.46 -6.63 -4.06
C SER A 10 8.80 -5.61 -4.99
N ALA A 11 8.15 -4.58 -4.43
CA ALA A 11 7.57 -3.49 -5.22
C ALA A 11 8.64 -2.70 -6.00
N MET A 12 9.78 -2.41 -5.36
CA MET A 12 10.90 -1.72 -6.03
C MET A 12 11.53 -2.54 -7.14
N GLY A 13 11.67 -3.85 -6.96
CA GLY A 13 12.12 -4.77 -8.00
C GLY A 13 11.22 -4.72 -9.24
N ALA A 14 9.90 -4.69 -9.04
CA ALA A 14 8.94 -4.54 -10.12
C ALA A 14 8.99 -3.16 -10.81
N LEU A 15 9.48 -2.13 -10.11
CA LEU A 15 9.59 -0.76 -10.61
C LEU A 15 10.98 -0.41 -11.17
N LYS A 16 11.94 -1.33 -11.18
CA LYS A 16 13.34 -1.07 -11.55
C LYS A 16 13.51 -0.38 -12.91
N GLU A 17 12.67 -0.71 -13.88
CA GLU A 17 12.70 -0.14 -15.24
C GLU A 17 11.84 1.13 -15.38
N ARG A 18 11.10 1.54 -14.34
CA ARG A 18 10.25 2.73 -14.32
C ARG A 18 10.94 3.85 -13.54
N GLN A 19 11.83 4.55 -14.24
CA GLN A 19 12.55 5.73 -13.74
C GLN A 19 11.60 6.79 -13.16
N GLY A 20 12.08 7.51 -12.13
CA GLY A 20 11.32 8.52 -11.40
C GLY A 20 10.20 7.98 -10.50
N SER A 21 10.09 6.66 -10.32
CA SER A 21 9.07 6.06 -9.45
C SER A 21 9.27 6.47 -7.99
N THR A 22 8.18 6.70 -7.27
CA THR A 22 8.20 6.92 -5.82
C THR A 22 7.51 5.77 -5.10
N VAL A 23 8.20 5.14 -4.15
CA VAL A 23 7.65 4.09 -3.28
C VAL A 23 7.49 4.66 -1.88
N ILE A 24 6.26 4.62 -1.40
CA ILE A 24 5.88 5.06 -0.05
C ILE A 24 5.65 3.80 0.77
N SER A 25 6.23 3.72 1.97
CA SER A 25 6.04 2.58 2.87
C SER A 25 5.74 3.05 4.27
N THR A 26 4.73 2.45 4.90
CA THR A 26 4.24 2.80 6.23
C THR A 26 4.44 1.64 7.20
N GLU A 27 4.93 1.98 8.39
CA GLU A 27 5.13 1.02 9.49
C GLU A 27 4.96 1.70 10.85
N GLU A 28 4.29 1.02 11.77
CA GLU A 28 4.07 1.52 13.14
C GLU A 28 5.25 1.16 14.04
N ASN A 29 5.80 -0.03 13.86
CA ASN A 29 6.92 -0.51 14.65
C ASN A 29 8.20 0.22 14.22
N LYS A 30 8.68 1.11 15.09
CA LYS A 30 9.88 1.92 14.85
C LYS A 30 11.12 1.08 14.54
N LYS A 31 11.29 -0.10 15.15
CA LYS A 31 12.48 -0.95 14.89
C LYS A 31 12.43 -1.54 13.49
N TRP A 32 11.26 -1.98 13.07
CA TRP A 32 11.01 -2.47 11.71
C TRP A 32 11.17 -1.36 10.68
N LEU A 33 10.63 -0.17 10.95
CA LEU A 33 10.82 1.00 10.08
C LEU A 33 12.31 1.37 9.94
N GLU A 34 13.08 1.36 11.03
CA GLU A 34 14.53 1.59 10.98
C GLU A 34 15.30 0.49 10.22
N ALA A 35 14.89 -0.77 10.38
CA ALA A 35 15.45 -1.87 9.59
C ALA A 35 15.15 -1.69 8.09
N THR A 36 13.90 -1.38 7.74
CA THR A 36 13.46 -1.10 6.37
C THR A 36 14.30 0.02 5.76
N LYS A 37 14.48 1.15 6.46
CA LYS A 37 15.30 2.28 5.97
C LYS A 37 16.71 1.84 5.55
N ARG A 38 17.33 0.98 6.34
CA ARG A 38 18.70 0.47 6.07
C ARG A 38 18.72 -0.53 4.92
N VAL A 39 17.85 -1.54 4.97
CA VAL A 39 17.81 -2.63 4.00
C VAL A 39 17.42 -2.10 2.63
N VAL A 40 16.34 -1.33 2.56
CA VAL A 40 15.84 -0.75 1.31
C VAL A 40 16.84 0.26 0.76
N GLY A 41 17.32 1.19 1.59
CA GLY A 41 18.30 2.19 1.13
C GLY A 41 19.58 1.58 0.56
N HIS A 42 20.07 0.49 1.18
CA HIS A 42 21.20 -0.26 0.64
C HIS A 42 20.85 -0.91 -0.71
N ALA A 43 19.76 -1.67 -0.77
CA ALA A 43 19.36 -2.41 -1.96
C ALA A 43 19.03 -1.52 -3.16
N THR A 44 18.56 -0.29 -2.94
CA THR A 44 18.22 0.66 -4.00
C THR A 44 19.34 1.63 -4.35
N THR A 45 20.55 1.43 -3.84
CA THR A 45 21.68 2.31 -4.17
C THR A 45 21.92 2.32 -5.68
N GLY A 46 21.89 3.52 -6.28
CA GLY A 46 22.07 3.71 -7.74
C GLY A 46 20.82 3.48 -8.58
N MET A 47 19.67 3.17 -7.96
CA MET A 47 18.38 3.12 -8.66
C MET A 47 17.74 4.51 -8.71
N ASP A 48 17.08 4.82 -9.83
CA ASP A 48 16.23 6.02 -9.94
C ASP A 48 14.82 5.76 -9.41
N ILE A 49 14.76 5.45 -8.11
CA ILE A 49 13.52 5.26 -7.36
C ILE A 49 13.62 6.05 -6.06
N LYS A 50 12.63 6.92 -5.81
CA LYS A 50 12.51 7.66 -4.56
C LYS A 50 11.84 6.79 -3.51
N PHE A 51 12.51 6.58 -2.38
CA PHE A 51 11.95 5.86 -1.24
C PHE A 51 11.49 6.81 -0.14
N LEU A 52 10.23 6.68 0.29
CA LEU A 52 9.61 7.48 1.34
C LEU A 52 9.06 6.60 2.49
N PRO A 53 9.87 6.36 3.53
CA PRO A 53 9.44 5.65 4.73
C PRO A 53 8.70 6.57 5.72
N PHE A 54 7.50 6.19 6.14
CA PHE A 54 6.69 6.91 7.13
C PHE A 54 6.39 6.03 8.35
N SER A 55 6.45 6.64 9.53
CA SER A 55 5.89 6.07 10.75
C SER A 55 4.37 6.27 10.69
N PHE A 56 3.61 5.20 10.52
CA PHE A 56 2.15 5.27 10.41
C PHE A 56 1.55 3.92 10.83
N GLY A 57 0.65 3.97 11.81
CA GLY A 57 0.01 2.82 12.44
C GLY A 57 -1.51 2.96 12.53
N ALA A 58 -2.13 2.08 13.32
CA ALA A 58 -3.59 2.01 13.40
C ALA A 58 -4.27 3.26 13.96
N ASP A 59 -3.59 3.96 14.88
CA ASP A 59 -4.13 5.14 15.57
C ASP A 59 -3.76 6.47 14.88
N GLU A 60 -3.06 6.42 13.75
CA GLU A 60 -2.57 7.60 13.04
C GLU A 60 -3.58 8.11 12.00
N ASP A 61 -3.61 9.43 11.80
CA ASP A 61 -4.55 10.07 10.88
C ASP A 61 -4.07 9.97 9.43
N LEU A 62 -4.80 9.18 8.62
CA LEU A 62 -4.50 9.00 7.20
C LEU A 62 -4.67 10.31 6.41
N ASP A 63 -5.64 11.17 6.74
CA ASP A 63 -5.81 12.44 6.02
C ASP A 63 -4.58 13.34 6.20
N LEU A 64 -4.00 13.37 7.41
CA LEU A 64 -2.77 14.10 7.69
C LEU A 64 -1.56 13.54 6.92
N LEU A 65 -1.48 12.20 6.76
CA LEU A 65 -0.46 11.58 5.92
C LEU A 65 -0.64 12.00 4.45
N LEU A 66 -1.87 11.96 3.92
CA LEU A 66 -2.16 12.36 2.55
C LEU A 66 -1.85 13.85 2.31
N ASP A 67 -2.19 14.72 3.25
CA ASP A 67 -1.81 16.15 3.21
C ASP A 67 -0.30 16.33 3.20
N THR A 68 0.43 15.55 4.01
CA THR A 68 1.90 15.58 4.04
C THR A 68 2.50 15.14 2.71
N LEU A 69 1.98 14.06 2.12
CA LEU A 69 2.41 13.56 0.81
C LEU A 69 2.17 14.60 -0.30
N GLN A 70 1.02 15.26 -0.28
CA GLN A 70 0.68 16.28 -1.26
C GLN A 70 1.54 17.54 -1.10
N THR A 71 1.61 18.09 0.11
CA THR A 71 2.26 19.39 0.37
C THR A 71 3.78 19.30 0.37
N LYS A 72 4.37 18.24 0.93
CA LYS A 72 5.83 18.12 1.07
C LYS A 72 6.49 17.33 -0.05
N HIS A 73 5.73 16.45 -0.72
CA HIS A 73 6.29 15.56 -1.73
C HIS A 73 5.64 15.70 -3.12
N GLY A 74 4.61 16.54 -3.26
CA GLY A 74 3.91 16.77 -4.53
C GLY A 74 3.09 15.58 -5.02
N ILE A 75 2.81 14.60 -4.14
CA ILE A 75 2.12 13.36 -4.50
C ILE A 75 0.62 13.59 -4.38
N THR A 76 -0.08 13.54 -5.50
CA THR A 76 -1.53 13.83 -5.59
C THR A 76 -2.39 12.58 -5.86
N HIS A 77 -1.76 11.47 -6.25
CA HIS A 77 -2.44 10.21 -6.54
C HIS A 77 -1.47 9.03 -6.39
N PHE A 78 -2.05 7.84 -6.26
CA PHE A 78 -1.35 6.56 -6.21
C PHE A 78 -1.68 5.75 -7.46
N ASP A 79 -0.65 5.26 -8.15
CA ASP A 79 -0.79 4.30 -9.25
C ASP A 79 -1.16 2.90 -8.73
N SER A 80 -0.66 2.55 -7.55
CA SER A 80 -0.87 1.25 -6.92
C SER A 80 -0.80 1.40 -5.41
N VAL A 81 -1.67 0.69 -4.69
CA VAL A 81 -1.70 0.65 -3.23
C VAL A 81 -1.68 -0.81 -2.79
N ILE A 82 -0.85 -1.15 -1.81
CA ILE A 82 -0.77 -2.48 -1.22
C ILE A 82 -1.22 -2.35 0.24
N PHE A 83 -2.30 -3.03 0.61
CA PHE A 83 -2.73 -3.13 2.00
C PHE A 83 -2.23 -4.42 2.61
N ASP A 84 -1.18 -4.24 3.41
CA ASP A 84 -0.54 -5.27 4.22
C ASP A 84 -0.38 -4.77 5.66
N HIS A 85 -1.51 -4.44 6.28
CA HIS A 85 -1.60 -4.00 7.67
C HIS A 85 -2.85 -4.63 8.28
N ASP A 86 -3.32 -4.12 9.42
CA ASP A 86 -4.55 -4.58 10.06
C ASP A 86 -5.75 -4.53 9.10
N GLU A 87 -6.35 -5.70 8.82
CA GLU A 87 -7.51 -5.84 7.95
C GLU A 87 -8.74 -5.04 8.38
N HIS A 88 -8.86 -4.71 9.67
CA HIS A 88 -9.97 -3.93 10.20
C HIS A 88 -9.99 -2.49 9.66
N LEU A 89 -8.83 -1.99 9.21
CA LEU A 89 -8.68 -0.63 8.70
C LEU A 89 -8.84 -0.51 7.18
N PHE A 90 -8.77 -1.63 6.44
CA PHE A 90 -8.72 -1.60 4.97
C PHE A 90 -9.89 -0.84 4.34
N LEU A 91 -11.12 -1.05 4.82
CA LEU A 91 -12.28 -0.35 4.26
C LEU A 91 -12.26 1.13 4.59
N THR A 92 -11.91 1.50 5.82
CA THR A 92 -11.85 2.88 6.27
C THR A 92 -10.79 3.64 5.47
N HIS A 93 -9.57 3.09 5.40
CA HIS A 93 -8.47 3.66 4.63
C HIS A 93 -8.80 3.76 3.14
N LEU A 94 -9.38 2.71 2.53
CA LEU A 94 -9.76 2.77 1.12
C LEU A 94 -10.77 3.89 0.86
N LYS A 95 -11.77 4.06 1.72
CA LYS A 95 -12.77 5.13 1.58
C LYS A 95 -12.14 6.51 1.67
N ILE A 96 -11.18 6.71 2.57
CA ILE A 96 -10.45 7.99 2.70
C ILE A 96 -9.66 8.25 1.41
N VAL A 97 -8.83 7.30 0.95
CA VAL A 97 -8.02 7.46 -0.27
C VAL A 97 -8.91 7.73 -1.49
N VAL A 98 -10.03 7.02 -1.64
CA VAL A 98 -11.00 7.25 -2.73
C VAL A 98 -11.68 8.62 -2.59
N GLY A 99 -12.18 8.95 -1.41
CA GLY A 99 -12.89 10.19 -1.14
C GLY A 99 -12.02 11.44 -1.35
N ARG A 100 -10.71 11.29 -1.09
CA ARG A 100 -9.69 12.31 -1.34
C ARG A 100 -9.18 12.36 -2.78
N GLY A 101 -9.65 11.47 -3.66
CA GLY A 101 -9.26 11.43 -5.07
C GLY A 101 -7.85 10.91 -5.33
N PHE A 102 -7.23 10.23 -4.35
CA PHE A 102 -5.88 9.66 -4.50
C PHE A 102 -5.84 8.40 -5.37
N LEU A 103 -6.99 7.80 -5.71
CA LEU A 103 -7.07 6.74 -6.72
C LEU A 103 -7.71 7.30 -8.00
N ARG A 104 -6.98 7.17 -9.12
CA ARG A 104 -7.47 7.53 -10.46
C ARG A 104 -7.98 6.29 -11.20
N PRO A 105 -8.80 6.44 -12.25
CA PRO A 105 -9.09 5.33 -13.14
C PRO A 105 -7.79 4.66 -13.63
N GLY A 106 -7.70 3.34 -13.47
CA GLY A 106 -6.49 2.56 -13.76
C GLY A 106 -5.55 2.34 -12.57
N SER A 107 -5.78 3.02 -11.42
CA SER A 107 -5.07 2.69 -10.18
C SER A 107 -5.45 1.29 -9.69
N THR A 108 -4.51 0.60 -9.07
CA THR A 108 -4.72 -0.75 -8.52
C THR A 108 -4.64 -0.76 -6.99
N VAL A 109 -5.41 -1.65 -6.37
CA VAL A 109 -5.37 -1.90 -4.92
C VAL A 109 -5.17 -3.40 -4.72
N TYR A 110 -4.06 -3.77 -4.09
CA TYR A 110 -3.74 -5.15 -3.74
C TYR A 110 -4.00 -5.37 -2.25
N VAL A 111 -4.67 -6.47 -1.93
CA VAL A 111 -4.98 -6.87 -0.56
C VAL A 111 -4.67 -8.34 -0.41
N ASP A 112 -3.86 -8.69 0.59
CA ASP A 112 -3.52 -10.07 0.85
C ASP A 112 -4.56 -10.78 1.75
N ASN A 113 -4.56 -12.12 1.73
CA ASN A 113 -5.28 -12.98 2.67
C ASN A 113 -6.82 -12.87 2.67
N VAL A 114 -7.41 -12.35 1.59
CA VAL A 114 -8.86 -12.09 1.48
C VAL A 114 -9.73 -13.32 1.77
N LYS A 115 -9.33 -14.51 1.32
CA LYS A 115 -10.10 -15.76 1.54
C LYS A 115 -10.02 -16.26 2.99
N ARG A 116 -8.85 -16.15 3.63
CA ARG A 116 -8.65 -16.58 5.03
C ARG A 116 -9.39 -15.65 5.99
N LYS A 117 -9.51 -14.37 5.63
CA LYS A 117 -10.12 -13.29 6.42
C LYS A 117 -11.55 -12.94 5.96
N GLY A 118 -12.26 -13.88 5.31
CA GLY A 118 -13.51 -13.60 4.61
C GLY A 118 -14.62 -12.99 5.48
N LYS A 119 -14.67 -13.30 6.78
CA LYS A 119 -15.64 -12.67 7.70
C LYS A 119 -15.27 -11.23 8.02
N GLN A 120 -13.99 -10.97 8.32
CA GLN A 120 -13.47 -9.65 8.65
C GLN A 120 -13.59 -8.69 7.45
N LEU A 121 -13.32 -9.21 6.25
CA LEU A 121 -13.30 -8.43 5.02
C LEU A 121 -14.64 -8.35 4.31
N ARG A 122 -15.75 -8.87 4.87
CA ARG A 122 -17.06 -8.88 4.19
C ARG A 122 -17.47 -7.48 3.70
N LYS A 123 -17.42 -6.48 4.58
CA LYS A 123 -17.80 -5.09 4.22
C LYS A 123 -16.84 -4.49 3.19
N TYR A 124 -15.55 -4.83 3.27
CA TYR A 124 -14.55 -4.43 2.27
C TYR A 124 -14.90 -5.01 0.90
N MET A 125 -15.15 -6.32 0.84
CA MET A 125 -15.48 -7.04 -0.39
C MET A 125 -16.80 -6.60 -1.00
N GLU A 126 -17.80 -6.24 -0.18
CA GLU A 126 -19.05 -5.62 -0.65
C GLU A 126 -18.79 -4.26 -1.30
N PHE A 127 -17.90 -3.46 -0.72
CA PHE A 127 -17.56 -2.13 -1.24
C PHE A 127 -16.80 -2.17 -2.56
N VAL A 128 -15.78 -3.03 -2.68
CA VAL A 128 -14.99 -3.17 -3.91
C VAL A 128 -15.63 -4.07 -4.95
N ASN A 129 -16.80 -4.66 -4.67
CA ASN A 129 -17.45 -5.56 -5.61
C ASN A 129 -17.74 -4.85 -6.94
N THR A 130 -17.39 -5.47 -8.08
CA THR A 130 -17.68 -4.93 -9.41
C THR A 130 -19.16 -4.60 -9.61
N LYS A 131 -20.06 -5.40 -9.02
CA LYS A 131 -21.51 -5.18 -9.10
C LYS A 131 -22.00 -4.00 -8.26
N ALA A 132 -21.22 -3.55 -7.28
CA ALA A 132 -21.57 -2.39 -6.46
C ALA A 132 -21.45 -1.05 -7.21
N ARG A 133 -20.88 -1.05 -8.43
CA ARG A 133 -20.73 0.14 -9.30
C ARG A 133 -20.03 1.31 -8.59
N LYS A 134 -19.05 1.00 -7.72
CA LYS A 134 -18.22 1.98 -7.00
C LYS A 134 -16.89 2.30 -7.70
N GLY A 135 -16.75 1.93 -8.97
CA GLY A 135 -15.55 2.18 -9.77
C GLY A 135 -14.44 1.14 -9.65
N PHE A 136 -14.72 0.00 -9.00
CA PHE A 136 -13.77 -1.11 -8.88
C PHE A 136 -14.11 -2.24 -9.86
N GLU A 137 -13.08 -2.76 -10.51
CA GLU A 137 -13.11 -4.06 -11.17
C GLU A 137 -12.30 -5.03 -10.30
N THR A 138 -12.99 -5.93 -9.60
CA THR A 138 -12.37 -6.79 -8.59
C THR A 138 -12.16 -8.21 -9.09
N GLU A 139 -10.92 -8.69 -8.99
CA GLU A 139 -10.54 -10.08 -9.23
C GLU A 139 -9.99 -10.71 -7.94
N ILE A 140 -10.38 -11.95 -7.64
CA ILE A 140 -9.87 -12.71 -6.49
C ILE A 140 -9.04 -13.88 -7.01
N ARG A 141 -7.73 -13.86 -6.75
CA ARG A 141 -6.81 -14.95 -7.10
C ARG A 141 -6.49 -15.82 -5.89
N HIS A 142 -6.38 -17.12 -6.11
CA HIS A 142 -5.89 -18.05 -5.09
C HIS A 142 -4.48 -18.49 -5.44
N ILE A 143 -3.51 -18.01 -4.67
CA ILE A 143 -2.09 -18.34 -4.87
C ILE A 143 -1.81 -19.68 -4.16
N ARG A 144 -1.58 -20.75 -4.94
CA ARG A 144 -1.37 -22.11 -4.43
C ARG A 144 0.04 -22.37 -3.89
N LYS A 145 1.00 -21.54 -4.30
CA LYS A 145 2.40 -21.57 -3.84
C LYS A 145 2.76 -20.14 -3.44
N PRO A 146 2.46 -19.72 -2.20
CA PRO A 146 2.90 -18.41 -1.73
C PRO A 146 4.43 -18.36 -1.75
N TYR A 147 5.00 -17.16 -1.84
CA TYR A 147 6.42 -16.99 -1.57
C TYR A 147 6.69 -17.39 -0.10
N PRO A 148 7.84 -18.01 0.19
CA PRO A 148 8.17 -18.35 1.57
C PRO A 148 8.44 -17.05 2.35
N ASP A 149 7.65 -16.85 3.40
CA ASP A 149 7.82 -15.80 4.41
C ASP A 149 9.10 -16.01 5.24
#